data_AF-A0A1Q4YKC6-F1
#
_entry.id   AF-A0A1Q4YKC6-F1
#
_cell.length_a   1.000
_cell.length_b   1.000
_cell.length_c   1.000
_cell.angle_alpha   90.00
_cell.angle_beta   90.00
_cell.angle_gamma   90.00
#
_symmetry.space_group_name_H-M   'P 1'
#
loop_
_entity.id
_entity.type
_entity.pdbx_description
1 polymer ?
#
loop_
_entity_poly.entity_id
_entity_poly.type
_entity_poly.pdbx_seq_one_letter_code
_entity_poly.pdbx_strand_id
1 'polypeptide(L)'
;MSPKKQSTASKRARLAARQGEKFTEALRNTEPASPAPASPEWDDLVVAALSGVVAEHGIVPVSVVWDEAVRHSMVQRDDGVRWGVTEPAADGVVIREVRDCTGVMAKGTRVPVPHRLDDGRVEVAALWPVVWHSNREPYWRYVHNGWSVEQPGDFPGGLGPVCPSPDLPYEVRVYTVPDGILGEDHFGGSPSWWTRAWCDRLDKAVLLADTAVAHRLRTPERPAGGDCGDLRAEVWKHSTTDRWGTLPERLHGADADPDRPVVPRLPYDTWPPGRPASTEPTPEPDWFPDEQHPPTYDLRVWSETDGRWTTLGWFDGGRNSTGLAATLLRVGTGGPYTFAETWGPHHPDTWRHDWTQEGRALAGCHPEEPYAERSARHVERRRQKEQVLAAALAARSRGTLTAEQAAARLAKGGQKYRDFLHIGMVCIMDALNEMRLAAAEGSEERMQARTALDALEELHRVDDWVIELTTAHMTSAQRRDTDSPDTSQRWRMRALQEYLTPGPSVDGVPGLSA
;
A
#
# COMPACT_ATOMS: atom_id res chain seq x y z
N MET A 1 -16.08 -14.04 -10.36
CA MET A 1 -14.95 -13.10 -10.57
C MET A 1 -15.08 -12.45 -11.94
N SER A 2 -15.47 -11.18 -11.99
CA SER A 2 -15.40 -10.40 -13.24
C SER A 2 -13.93 -10.12 -13.57
N PRO A 3 -13.48 -10.33 -14.82
CA PRO A 3 -12.09 -10.09 -15.18
C PRO A 3 -11.77 -8.59 -15.01
N LYS A 4 -10.69 -8.26 -14.31
CA LYS A 4 -10.15 -6.89 -14.21
C LYS A 4 -10.08 -6.31 -15.62
N LYS A 5 -10.89 -5.28 -15.90
CA LYS A 5 -10.88 -4.58 -17.20
C LYS A 5 -9.48 -3.97 -17.39
N GLN A 6 -8.64 -4.62 -18.19
CA GLN A 6 -7.35 -4.08 -18.61
C GLN A 6 -7.56 -2.76 -19.34
N SER A 7 -6.75 -1.75 -19.00
CA SER A 7 -6.81 -0.43 -19.66
C SER A 7 -6.57 -0.56 -21.17
N THR A 8 -7.24 0.28 -21.95
CA THR A 8 -7.16 0.30 -23.41
C THR A 8 -5.72 0.55 -23.89
N ALA A 9 -4.92 1.30 -23.12
CA ALA A 9 -3.50 1.55 -23.37
C ALA A 9 -2.66 0.28 -23.25
N SER A 10 -2.85 -0.53 -22.20
CA SER A 10 -2.17 -1.82 -22.05
C SER A 10 -2.47 -2.81 -23.18
N LYS A 11 -3.70 -2.77 -23.73
CA LYS A 11 -4.06 -3.60 -24.90
C LYS A 11 -3.32 -3.15 -26.16
N ARG A 12 -3.20 -1.84 -26.40
CA ARG A 12 -2.46 -1.28 -27.55
C ARG A 12 -0.96 -1.52 -27.44
N ALA A 13 -0.37 -1.29 -26.27
CA ALA A 13 1.05 -1.54 -26.03
C ALA A 13 1.45 -3.00 -26.23
N ARG A 14 0.58 -3.96 -25.89
CA ARG A 14 0.79 -5.39 -26.20
C ARG A 14 0.70 -5.69 -27.69
N LEU A 15 -0.14 -4.97 -28.42
CA LEU A 15 -0.31 -5.14 -29.87
C LEU A 15 0.92 -4.61 -30.62
N ALA A 16 1.46 -3.46 -30.20
CA ALA A 16 2.72 -2.91 -30.69
C ALA A 16 3.93 -3.77 -30.30
N ALA A 17 3.93 -4.33 -29.07
CA ALA A 17 5.00 -5.25 -28.66
C ALA A 17 5.03 -6.55 -29.46
N ARG A 18 3.87 -7.03 -29.94
CA ARG A 18 3.79 -8.15 -30.89
C ARG A 18 4.31 -7.81 -32.28
N GLN A 19 4.45 -6.53 -32.61
CA GLN A 19 5.01 -6.04 -33.87
C GLN A 19 6.51 -5.67 -33.76
N GLY A 20 7.15 -5.96 -32.62
CA GLY A 20 8.60 -5.84 -32.44
C GLY A 20 9.07 -4.66 -31.58
N GLU A 21 8.16 -3.83 -31.06
CA GLU A 21 8.50 -2.75 -30.13
C GLU A 21 8.68 -3.25 -28.69
N LYS A 22 9.54 -2.63 -27.89
CA LYS A 22 9.58 -2.96 -26.45
C LYS A 22 8.29 -2.49 -25.79
N PHE A 23 7.63 -3.38 -25.05
CA PHE A 23 6.35 -3.10 -24.39
C PHE A 23 6.37 -1.83 -23.54
N THR A 24 7.47 -1.54 -22.85
CA THR A 24 7.66 -0.33 -22.03
C THR A 24 7.81 0.95 -22.86
N GLU A 25 8.42 0.87 -24.03
CA GLU A 25 8.50 1.97 -25.02
C GLU A 25 7.14 2.21 -25.67
N ALA A 26 6.47 1.14 -26.11
CA ALA A 26 5.13 1.20 -26.66
C ALA A 26 4.12 1.74 -25.63
N LEU A 27 4.28 1.43 -24.34
CA LEU A 27 3.45 1.98 -23.26
C LEU A 27 3.70 3.48 -23.09
N ARG A 28 4.97 3.93 -23.10
CA ARG A 28 5.33 5.36 -23.06
C ARG A 28 4.87 6.15 -24.29
N ASN A 29 4.82 5.51 -25.45
CA ASN A 29 4.37 6.13 -26.70
C ASN A 29 2.85 6.05 -26.91
N THR A 30 2.15 5.15 -26.21
CA THR A 30 0.67 5.07 -26.22
C THR A 30 0.02 5.90 -25.12
N GLU A 31 0.77 6.29 -24.09
CA GLU A 31 0.48 7.50 -23.34
C GLU A 31 0.74 8.69 -24.27
N PRO A 32 -0.26 9.57 -24.50
CA PRO A 32 -0.03 10.72 -25.35
C PRO A 32 1.09 11.58 -24.75
N ALA A 33 2.25 11.60 -25.42
CA ALA A 33 3.25 12.64 -25.30
C ALA A 33 2.71 13.92 -25.96
N SER A 34 1.71 14.49 -25.31
CA SER A 34 1.27 15.86 -25.49
C SER A 34 0.72 16.27 -24.14
N PRO A 35 1.04 17.46 -23.60
CA PRO A 35 0.21 17.99 -22.54
C PRO A 35 -1.23 17.86 -23.02
N ALA A 36 -2.12 17.35 -22.17
CA ALA A 36 -3.54 17.58 -22.39
C ALA A 36 -3.69 19.06 -22.78
N PRO A 37 -4.50 19.42 -23.79
CA PRO A 37 -4.71 20.81 -24.14
C PRO A 37 -4.95 21.56 -22.84
N ALA A 38 -4.28 22.70 -22.70
CA ALA A 38 -4.34 23.54 -21.51
C ALA A 38 -5.78 23.57 -20.98
N SER A 39 -5.90 23.43 -19.67
CA SER A 39 -7.06 23.77 -18.84
C SER A 39 -8.11 24.64 -19.56
N PRO A 40 -9.42 24.40 -19.38
CA PRO A 40 -10.44 25.30 -19.93
C PRO A 40 -10.04 26.74 -19.58
N GLU A 41 -9.85 27.58 -20.60
CA GLU A 41 -9.60 29.02 -20.41
C GLU A 41 -10.85 29.57 -19.73
N TRP A 42 -10.82 29.59 -18.39
CA TRP A 42 -11.85 30.26 -17.61
C TRP A 42 -11.72 31.73 -17.96
N ASP A 43 -12.81 32.29 -18.47
CA ASP A 43 -12.88 33.72 -18.76
C ASP A 43 -12.49 34.49 -17.48
N ASP A 44 -11.50 35.38 -17.59
CA ASP A 44 -11.08 36.26 -16.50
C ASP A 44 -12.27 36.99 -15.88
N LEU A 45 -13.32 37.25 -16.67
CA LEU A 45 -14.57 37.84 -16.22
C LEU A 45 -15.33 36.93 -15.25
N VAL A 46 -15.37 35.62 -15.50
CA VAL A 46 -16.04 34.64 -14.62
C VAL A 46 -15.26 34.47 -13.32
N VAL A 47 -13.93 34.39 -13.41
CA VAL A 47 -13.05 34.28 -12.22
C VAL A 47 -13.15 35.54 -11.36
N ALA A 48 -13.09 36.73 -11.99
CA ALA A 48 -13.22 38.00 -11.29
C ALA A 48 -14.61 38.19 -10.67
N ALA A 49 -15.68 37.80 -11.39
CA ALA A 49 -17.05 37.90 -10.88
C ALA A 49 -17.27 36.97 -9.67
N LEU A 50 -16.89 35.69 -9.76
CA LEU A 50 -17.01 34.74 -8.64
C LEU A 50 -16.18 35.18 -7.43
N SER A 51 -14.97 35.69 -7.67
CA SER A 51 -14.12 36.22 -6.60
C SER A 51 -14.75 37.44 -5.92
N GLY A 52 -15.33 38.35 -6.71
CA GLY A 52 -16.03 39.54 -6.20
C GLY A 52 -17.25 39.19 -5.36
N VAL A 53 -18.08 38.25 -5.83
CA VAL A 53 -19.27 37.76 -5.11
C VAL A 53 -18.89 37.19 -3.74
N VAL A 54 -17.87 36.34 -3.68
CA VAL A 54 -17.41 35.77 -2.41
C VAL A 54 -16.72 36.80 -1.53
N ALA A 55 -15.96 37.74 -2.08
CA ALA A 55 -15.33 38.80 -1.31
C ALA A 55 -16.39 39.70 -0.63
N GLU A 56 -17.46 40.04 -1.34
CA GLU A 56 -18.51 40.93 -0.84
C GLU A 56 -19.51 40.23 0.09
N HIS A 57 -19.98 39.03 -0.25
CA HIS A 57 -21.11 38.39 0.41
C HIS A 57 -20.75 37.15 1.24
N GLY A 58 -19.55 36.59 1.04
CA GLY A 58 -19.09 35.37 1.73
C GLY A 58 -19.82 34.09 1.33
N ILE A 59 -20.80 34.17 0.42
CA ILE A 59 -21.56 33.04 -0.09
C ILE A 59 -21.58 33.08 -1.62
N VAL A 60 -21.59 31.92 -2.25
CA VAL A 60 -21.79 31.79 -3.70
C VAL A 60 -23.27 31.49 -3.94
N PRO A 61 -23.99 32.29 -4.75
CA PRO A 61 -25.34 31.95 -5.15
C PRO A 61 -25.35 30.64 -5.93
N VAL A 62 -26.19 29.70 -5.48
CA VAL A 62 -26.36 28.39 -6.13
C VAL A 62 -27.76 28.28 -6.69
N SER A 63 -27.84 27.97 -7.98
CA SER A 63 -29.10 27.64 -8.65
C SER A 63 -29.08 26.16 -9.03
N VAL A 64 -30.20 25.46 -8.83
CA VAL A 64 -30.30 24.01 -9.09
C VAL A 64 -31.31 23.75 -10.20
N VAL A 65 -30.88 23.08 -11.25
CA VAL A 65 -31.73 22.52 -12.29
C VAL A 65 -32.05 21.09 -11.91
N TRP A 66 -33.25 20.92 -11.34
CA TRP A 66 -33.77 19.61 -10.92
C TRP A 66 -34.19 18.77 -12.12
N ASP A 67 -33.85 17.48 -12.11
CA ASP A 67 -34.37 16.53 -13.09
C ASP A 67 -35.69 15.96 -12.53
N GLU A 68 -36.81 16.44 -13.05
CA GLU A 68 -38.15 16.00 -12.63
C GLU A 68 -38.37 14.48 -12.83
N ALA A 69 -37.65 13.83 -13.76
CA ALA A 69 -37.71 12.38 -13.93
C ALA A 69 -36.93 11.62 -12.84
N VAL A 70 -35.95 12.26 -12.18
CA VAL A 70 -35.22 11.75 -11.02
C VAL A 70 -36.04 11.93 -9.74
N ARG A 71 -36.73 13.06 -9.64
CA ARG A 71 -37.61 13.40 -8.52
C ARG A 71 -38.71 12.36 -8.25
N HIS A 72 -39.17 11.65 -9.29
CA HIS A 72 -40.22 10.63 -9.18
C HIS A 72 -39.70 9.18 -9.10
N SER A 73 -38.43 8.92 -9.46
CA SER A 73 -37.84 7.58 -9.39
C SER A 73 -37.11 7.30 -8.07
N MET A 74 -36.93 8.30 -7.21
CA MET A 74 -36.14 8.24 -5.98
C MET A 74 -36.91 7.94 -4.69
N VAL A 75 -38.17 7.52 -4.77
CA VAL A 75 -38.92 6.99 -3.61
C VAL A 75 -38.35 5.62 -3.13
N GLN A 76 -37.24 5.14 -3.71
CA GLN A 76 -36.63 3.82 -3.39
C GLN A 76 -35.09 3.82 -3.24
N ARG A 77 -34.45 4.94 -2.88
CA ARG A 77 -33.11 4.92 -2.27
C ARG A 77 -33.23 5.48 -0.85
N ASP A 78 -33.09 4.61 0.15
CA ASP A 78 -33.36 4.85 1.58
C ASP A 78 -32.40 5.83 2.28
N ASP A 79 -31.51 6.53 1.56
CA ASP A 79 -30.45 7.37 2.14
C ASP A 79 -30.65 8.89 1.95
N GLY A 80 -31.54 9.33 1.06
CA GLY A 80 -31.84 10.76 0.88
C GLY A 80 -30.69 11.59 0.31
N VAL A 81 -29.77 10.98 -0.45
CA VAL A 81 -28.60 11.64 -1.09
C VAL A 81 -28.87 11.92 -2.57
N ARG A 82 -28.51 13.13 -3.03
CA ARG A 82 -28.67 13.63 -4.41
C ARG A 82 -27.31 13.97 -5.02
N TRP A 83 -27.20 13.88 -6.35
CA TRP A 83 -25.98 14.14 -7.11
C TRP A 83 -26.21 15.21 -8.17
N GLY A 84 -25.17 15.97 -8.48
CA GLY A 84 -25.23 17.02 -9.49
C GLY A 84 -23.88 17.32 -10.14
N VAL A 85 -23.93 18.09 -11.22
CA VAL A 85 -22.77 18.64 -11.92
C VAL A 85 -22.84 20.16 -11.86
N THR A 86 -21.78 20.79 -11.36
CA THR A 86 -21.62 22.24 -11.28
C THR A 86 -21.15 22.82 -12.62
N GLU A 87 -21.70 23.97 -12.94
CA GLU A 87 -21.35 24.81 -14.08
C GLU A 87 -21.13 26.24 -13.56
N PRO A 88 -20.03 26.92 -13.94
CA PRO A 88 -19.81 28.30 -13.53
C PRO A 88 -20.78 29.25 -14.24
N ALA A 89 -21.28 30.25 -13.50
CA ALA A 89 -22.08 31.35 -14.02
C ALA A 89 -21.54 32.68 -13.51
N ALA A 90 -21.87 33.78 -14.20
CA ALA A 90 -21.37 35.12 -13.84
C ALA A 90 -21.90 35.60 -12.47
N ASP A 91 -23.01 35.03 -12.01
CA ASP A 91 -23.70 35.35 -10.75
C ASP A 91 -23.59 34.25 -9.70
N GLY A 92 -22.82 33.18 -9.95
CA GLY A 92 -22.65 32.07 -9.01
C GLY A 92 -22.42 30.72 -9.69
N VAL A 93 -23.06 29.67 -9.19
CA VAL A 93 -22.92 28.30 -9.71
C VAL A 93 -24.29 27.72 -10.06
N VAL A 94 -24.37 27.04 -11.20
CA VAL A 94 -25.53 26.25 -11.60
C VAL A 94 -25.22 24.78 -11.34
N ILE A 95 -26.09 24.07 -10.63
CA ILE A 95 -25.99 22.63 -10.39
C ILE A 95 -27.08 21.93 -11.21
N ARG A 96 -26.68 21.02 -12.11
CA ARG A 96 -27.63 20.14 -12.82
C ARG A 96 -27.69 18.80 -12.12
N GLU A 97 -28.87 18.40 -11.64
CA GLU A 97 -29.05 17.11 -10.98
C GLU A 97 -28.81 15.94 -11.95
N VAL A 98 -28.15 14.88 -11.49
CA VAL A 98 -27.87 13.66 -12.25
C VAL A 98 -28.23 12.41 -11.47
N ARG A 99 -28.57 11.33 -12.19
CA ARG A 99 -29.01 10.03 -11.59
C ARG A 99 -27.89 9.24 -10.92
N ASP A 100 -26.69 9.35 -11.47
CA ASP A 100 -25.49 8.61 -11.07
C ASP A 100 -24.29 9.50 -11.39
N CYS A 101 -23.24 9.49 -10.56
CA CYS A 101 -22.01 10.24 -10.80
C CYS A 101 -21.02 9.47 -11.69
N THR A 102 -21.23 8.17 -11.92
CA THR A 102 -20.31 7.33 -12.69
C THR A 102 -20.37 7.65 -14.19
N GLY A 103 -19.27 8.19 -14.73
CA GLY A 103 -19.09 8.42 -16.17
C GLY A 103 -19.77 9.66 -16.75
N VAL A 104 -20.31 10.54 -15.90
CA VAL A 104 -21.00 11.78 -16.32
C VAL A 104 -20.05 12.78 -16.96
N MET A 105 -18.81 12.85 -16.47
CA MET A 105 -17.82 13.84 -16.91
C MET A 105 -16.56 13.18 -17.43
N ALA A 106 -16.00 13.75 -18.50
CA ALA A 106 -14.67 13.37 -18.97
C ALA A 106 -13.64 13.66 -17.87
N LYS A 107 -12.68 12.73 -17.71
CA LYS A 107 -11.55 12.90 -16.79
C LYS A 107 -10.81 14.20 -17.14
N GLY A 108 -10.52 15.03 -16.13
CA GLY A 108 -9.84 16.32 -16.30
C GLY A 108 -10.75 17.54 -16.49
N THR A 109 -12.07 17.36 -16.59
CA THR A 109 -12.99 18.52 -16.60
C THR A 109 -12.89 19.25 -15.26
N ARG A 110 -12.81 20.58 -15.27
CA ARG A 110 -12.73 21.39 -14.05
C ARG A 110 -13.81 22.46 -14.04
N VAL A 111 -14.01 23.11 -12.90
CA VAL A 111 -14.77 24.35 -12.75
C VAL A 111 -14.03 25.29 -11.79
N PRO A 112 -14.08 26.62 -12.02
CA PRO A 112 -13.49 27.59 -11.13
C PRO A 112 -14.34 27.69 -9.85
N VAL A 113 -13.70 27.57 -8.69
CA VAL A 113 -14.34 27.59 -7.38
C VAL A 113 -13.60 28.58 -6.49
N PRO A 114 -14.22 29.73 -6.13
CA PRO A 114 -13.62 30.65 -5.17
C PRO A 114 -13.48 29.97 -3.81
N HIS A 115 -12.47 30.31 -3.03
CA HIS A 115 -12.31 29.89 -1.64
C HIS A 115 -11.68 31.03 -0.84
N ARG A 116 -12.13 31.19 0.41
CA ARG A 116 -11.66 32.25 1.29
C ARG A 116 -10.55 31.72 2.20
N LEU A 117 -9.45 32.46 2.28
CA LEU A 117 -8.34 32.21 3.20
C LEU A 117 -8.63 32.85 4.57
N ASP A 118 -7.89 32.42 5.60
CA ASP A 118 -8.03 32.95 6.97
C ASP A 118 -7.73 34.44 7.09
N ASP A 119 -6.90 34.98 6.19
CA ASP A 119 -6.58 36.41 6.10
C ASP A 119 -7.66 37.23 5.35
N GLY A 120 -8.75 36.59 4.94
CA GLY A 120 -9.88 37.20 4.23
C GLY A 120 -9.69 37.34 2.73
N ARG A 121 -8.54 36.96 2.17
CA ARG A 121 -8.34 36.93 0.71
C ARG A 121 -9.20 35.83 0.07
N VAL A 122 -9.60 36.07 -1.18
CA VAL A 122 -10.33 35.09 -1.99
C VAL A 122 -9.42 34.63 -3.12
N GLU A 123 -9.21 33.32 -3.21
CA GLU A 123 -8.47 32.67 -4.28
C GLU A 123 -9.41 31.73 -5.07
N VAL A 124 -9.10 31.43 -6.33
CA VAL A 124 -9.93 30.55 -7.16
C VAL A 124 -9.18 29.26 -7.45
N ALA A 125 -9.77 28.14 -7.04
CA ALA A 125 -9.27 26.79 -7.26
C ALA A 125 -10.00 26.12 -8.45
N ALA A 126 -9.36 25.09 -9.04
CA ALA A 126 -9.95 24.30 -10.12
C ALA A 126 -10.39 22.92 -9.59
N LEU A 127 -11.70 22.69 -9.45
CA LEU A 127 -12.27 21.44 -8.90
C LEU A 127 -12.98 20.61 -9.97
N TRP A 128 -13.11 19.29 -9.76
CA TRP A 128 -14.03 18.48 -10.60
C TRP A 128 -15.46 18.91 -10.30
N PRO A 129 -16.34 19.00 -11.31
CA PRO A 129 -17.64 19.62 -11.13
C PRO A 129 -18.68 18.76 -10.39
N VAL A 130 -18.35 17.55 -9.97
CA VAL A 130 -19.36 16.65 -9.38
C VAL A 130 -19.61 17.04 -7.93
N VAL A 131 -20.89 17.19 -7.60
CA VAL A 131 -21.38 17.57 -6.28
C VAL A 131 -22.45 16.62 -5.76
N TRP A 132 -22.65 16.60 -4.45
CA TRP A 132 -23.70 15.86 -3.78
C TRP A 132 -24.38 16.69 -2.70
N HIS A 133 -25.60 16.33 -2.33
CA HIS A 133 -26.40 16.98 -1.28
C HIS A 133 -27.22 15.92 -0.54
N SER A 134 -27.34 16.01 0.79
CA SER A 134 -28.20 15.11 1.57
C SER A 134 -29.39 15.84 2.17
N ASN A 135 -30.50 15.15 2.40
CA ASN A 135 -31.66 15.74 3.08
C ASN A 135 -31.39 16.19 4.54
N ARG A 136 -30.24 15.82 5.14
CA ARG A 136 -29.87 16.21 6.50
C ARG A 136 -29.09 17.52 6.57
N GLU A 137 -28.58 18.02 5.44
CA GLU A 137 -27.76 19.23 5.37
C GLU A 137 -28.19 20.11 4.19
N PRO A 138 -28.43 21.41 4.37
CA PRO A 138 -29.07 22.24 3.36
C PRO A 138 -28.14 22.77 2.24
N TYR A 139 -26.99 22.14 1.99
CA TYR A 139 -25.96 22.64 1.07
C TYR A 139 -25.34 21.55 0.20
N TRP A 140 -24.99 21.90 -1.03
CA TRP A 140 -24.28 21.06 -1.98
C TRP A 140 -22.78 21.04 -1.68
N ARG A 141 -22.14 19.91 -1.97
CA ARG A 141 -20.73 19.68 -1.66
C ARG A 141 -20.00 19.05 -2.81
N TYR A 142 -18.80 19.53 -3.12
CA TYR A 142 -17.90 18.89 -4.08
C TYR A 142 -17.50 17.51 -3.59
N VAL A 143 -17.66 16.50 -4.45
CA VAL A 143 -17.46 15.08 -4.09
C VAL A 143 -16.02 14.79 -3.64
N HIS A 144 -15.03 15.50 -4.18
CA HIS A 144 -13.62 15.18 -3.94
C HIS A 144 -13.02 15.71 -2.65
N ASN A 145 -13.40 16.92 -2.27
CA ASN A 145 -12.83 17.61 -1.11
C ASN A 145 -13.88 17.96 -0.06
N GLY A 146 -15.15 17.66 -0.34
CA GLY A 146 -16.28 17.97 0.53
C GLY A 146 -16.72 19.43 0.50
N TRP A 147 -15.96 20.34 -0.13
CA TRP A 147 -16.18 21.78 -0.05
C TRP A 147 -17.62 22.15 -0.33
N SER A 148 -18.20 23.00 0.53
CA SER A 148 -19.53 23.55 0.25
C SER A 148 -19.44 24.39 -1.03
N VAL A 149 -20.43 24.20 -1.92
CA VAL A 149 -20.59 25.03 -3.10
C VAL A 149 -21.05 26.43 -2.69
N GLU A 150 -21.98 26.51 -1.74
CA GLU A 150 -22.61 27.73 -1.24
C GLU A 150 -21.71 28.53 -0.29
N GLN A 151 -20.87 27.85 0.50
CA GLN A 151 -19.99 28.43 1.52
C GLN A 151 -18.53 28.01 1.29
N PRO A 152 -17.85 28.63 0.31
CA PRO A 152 -16.51 28.19 -0.06
C PRO A 152 -15.47 28.57 0.99
N GLY A 153 -14.62 27.61 1.36
CA GLY A 153 -13.60 27.78 2.41
C GLY A 153 -13.90 27.02 3.70
N ASP A 154 -15.16 26.59 3.89
CA ASP A 154 -15.46 25.58 4.90
C ASP A 154 -15.28 24.19 4.28
N PHE A 155 -14.40 23.38 4.89
CA PHE A 155 -14.25 21.96 4.62
C PHE A 155 -15.31 21.23 5.46
N PRO A 156 -16.44 20.80 4.90
CA PRO A 156 -17.40 19.99 5.61
C PRO A 156 -16.93 18.54 5.62
N GLY A 157 -17.25 17.82 6.70
CA GLY A 157 -16.90 16.41 6.88
C GLY A 157 -17.41 15.58 5.73
N GLY A 158 -16.48 15.12 4.88
CA GLY A 158 -16.79 14.19 3.82
C GLY A 158 -17.47 12.94 4.38
N LEU A 159 -18.50 12.46 3.67
CA LEU A 159 -19.00 11.09 3.81
C LEU A 159 -17.93 10.15 3.28
N GLY A 160 -17.26 9.48 4.20
CA GLY A 160 -16.15 8.57 3.96
C GLY A 160 -14.93 8.99 4.77
N PRO A 161 -14.14 8.03 5.26
CA PRO A 161 -14.48 6.62 5.50
C PRO A 161 -15.50 6.48 6.66
N VAL A 162 -15.96 5.26 6.87
CA VAL A 162 -16.74 4.86 8.05
C VAL A 162 -15.79 4.31 9.10
N CYS A 163 -16.12 4.50 10.38
CA CYS A 163 -15.35 3.93 11.49
C CYS A 163 -15.14 2.41 11.32
N PRO A 164 -13.89 1.91 11.24
CA PRO A 164 -13.61 0.50 10.95
C PRO A 164 -13.71 -0.40 12.18
N SER A 165 -13.63 0.19 13.38
CA SER A 165 -13.71 -0.51 14.67
C SER A 165 -14.28 0.42 15.74
N PRO A 166 -15.05 -0.08 16.73
CA PRO A 166 -15.47 0.71 17.88
C PRO A 166 -14.29 1.16 18.76
N ASP A 167 -13.13 0.50 18.66
CA ASP A 167 -11.93 0.82 19.44
C ASP A 167 -11.11 1.97 18.85
N LEU A 168 -11.40 2.37 17.61
CA LEU A 168 -10.64 3.37 16.87
C LEU A 168 -11.52 4.54 16.38
N PRO A 169 -12.10 5.34 17.29
CA PRO A 169 -13.06 6.38 16.91
C PRO A 169 -12.42 7.61 16.25
N TYR A 170 -11.09 7.75 16.30
CA TYR A 170 -10.41 8.94 15.80
C TYR A 170 -9.73 8.66 14.46
N GLU A 171 -10.18 9.36 13.43
CA GLU A 171 -9.64 9.30 12.08
C GLU A 171 -8.66 10.45 11.86
N VAL A 172 -7.47 10.16 11.33
CA VAL A 172 -6.50 11.14 10.85
C VAL A 172 -6.62 11.25 9.34
N ARG A 173 -7.13 12.38 8.85
CA ARG A 173 -7.23 12.71 7.42
C ARG A 173 -6.06 13.57 7.01
N VAL A 174 -5.49 13.29 5.84
CA VAL A 174 -4.41 14.09 5.27
C VAL A 174 -4.78 14.49 3.85
N TYR A 175 -4.57 15.77 3.55
CA TYR A 175 -4.83 16.41 2.27
C TYR A 175 -3.50 16.65 1.59
N THR A 176 -3.32 16.10 0.40
CA THR A 176 -2.03 16.13 -0.30
C THR A 176 -2.15 16.73 -1.69
N VAL A 177 -1.15 17.53 -2.04
CA VAL A 177 -1.01 18.14 -3.37
C VAL A 177 0.32 17.71 -3.97
N PRO A 178 0.30 16.78 -4.95
CA PRO A 178 1.52 16.26 -5.58
C PRO A 178 2.38 17.30 -6.28
N ASP A 179 1.80 18.29 -6.97
CA ASP A 179 2.56 19.18 -7.87
C ASP A 179 2.46 20.68 -7.53
N GLY A 180 2.17 21.03 -6.28
CA GLY A 180 2.12 22.43 -5.81
C GLY A 180 0.94 23.26 -6.32
N ILE A 181 0.10 22.67 -7.17
CA ILE A 181 -1.16 23.22 -7.66
C ILE A 181 -2.30 22.41 -7.03
N LEU A 182 -3.16 23.05 -6.23
CA LEU A 182 -4.42 22.48 -5.74
C LEU A 182 -5.26 21.99 -6.95
N GLY A 183 -5.10 20.74 -7.37
CA GLY A 183 -5.68 20.30 -8.64
C GLY A 183 -5.16 19.02 -9.28
N GLU A 184 -3.94 18.58 -8.93
CA GLU A 184 -3.22 17.57 -9.71
C GLU A 184 -2.48 16.53 -8.85
N ASP A 185 -2.93 15.27 -8.92
CA ASP A 185 -2.06 14.11 -8.79
C ASP A 185 -1.34 13.81 -10.11
N HIS A 186 -0.31 12.96 -10.08
CA HIS A 186 0.45 12.55 -11.27
C HIS A 186 -0.39 11.83 -12.34
N PHE A 187 -1.70 11.67 -12.13
CA PHE A 187 -2.68 11.16 -13.08
C PHE A 187 -3.70 12.23 -13.52
N GLY A 188 -3.52 13.51 -13.19
CA GLY A 188 -4.43 14.62 -13.47
C GLY A 188 -5.68 14.67 -12.57
N GLY A 189 -5.60 14.16 -11.34
CA GLY A 189 -6.68 14.13 -10.34
C GLY A 189 -6.69 15.34 -9.40
N SER A 190 -7.88 15.80 -8.99
CA SER A 190 -8.10 16.92 -8.04
C SER A 190 -7.43 16.70 -6.66
N PRO A 191 -7.31 17.73 -5.79
CA PRO A 191 -6.87 17.53 -4.41
C PRO A 191 -7.70 16.42 -3.78
N SER A 192 -7.03 15.38 -3.30
CA SER A 192 -7.67 14.26 -2.63
C SER A 192 -7.21 14.25 -1.18
N TRP A 193 -8.13 13.90 -0.31
CA TRP A 193 -7.80 13.53 1.05
C TRP A 193 -7.83 12.02 1.14
N TRP A 194 -7.02 11.48 2.04
CA TRP A 194 -7.08 10.09 2.42
C TRP A 194 -7.07 9.98 3.93
N THR A 195 -7.74 8.93 4.41
CA THR A 195 -7.52 8.46 5.76
C THR A 195 -6.12 7.91 5.84
N ARG A 196 -5.34 8.45 6.77
CA ARG A 196 -3.96 8.06 6.99
C ARG A 196 -3.86 7.04 8.10
N ALA A 197 -4.58 7.27 9.19
CA ALA A 197 -4.56 6.42 10.36
C ALA A 197 -5.86 6.51 11.15
N TRP A 198 -6.09 5.49 11.95
CA TRP A 198 -7.13 5.39 12.94
C TRP A 198 -6.50 5.20 14.32
N CYS A 199 -7.02 5.91 15.32
CA CYS A 199 -6.45 5.94 16.66
C CYS A 199 -7.52 5.67 17.73
N ASP A 200 -7.08 5.04 18.81
CA ASP A 200 -7.87 4.79 20.02
C ASP A 200 -8.03 6.06 20.89
N ARG A 201 -7.15 7.05 20.71
CA ARG A 201 -7.15 8.29 21.49
C ARG A 201 -6.90 9.53 20.64
N LEU A 202 -7.52 10.64 21.07
CA LEU A 202 -7.43 11.94 20.41
C LEU A 202 -5.99 12.48 20.38
N ASP A 203 -5.24 12.38 21.47
CA ASP A 203 -3.87 12.91 21.55
C ASP A 203 -2.91 12.23 20.56
N LYS A 204 -3.08 10.93 20.32
CA LYS A 204 -2.31 10.20 19.30
C LYS A 204 -2.69 10.64 17.89
N ALA A 205 -3.99 10.83 17.63
CA ALA A 205 -4.48 11.31 16.35
C ALA A 205 -3.98 12.73 16.04
N VAL A 206 -4.03 13.64 17.02
CA VAL A 206 -3.50 15.00 16.90
C VAL A 206 -1.99 14.97 16.63
N LEU A 207 -1.23 14.18 17.39
CA LEU A 207 0.19 14.02 17.15
C LEU A 207 0.51 13.57 15.71
N LEU A 208 -0.23 12.58 15.18
CA LEU A 208 -0.06 12.11 13.82
C LEU A 208 -0.46 13.17 12.78
N ALA A 209 -1.54 13.91 13.01
CA ALA A 209 -1.99 14.99 12.13
C ALA A 209 -0.96 16.12 12.06
N ASP A 210 -0.54 16.65 13.21
CA ASP A 210 0.46 17.73 13.30
C ASP A 210 1.78 17.31 12.64
N THR A 211 2.18 16.07 12.87
CA THR A 211 3.40 15.52 12.30
C THR A 211 3.33 15.40 10.77
N ALA A 212 2.15 15.09 10.22
CA ALA A 212 1.96 14.94 8.78
C ALA A 212 2.29 16.25 8.03
N VAL A 213 1.95 17.39 8.62
CA VAL A 213 2.13 18.72 8.03
C VAL A 213 3.36 19.47 8.53
N ALA A 214 4.07 18.98 9.55
CA ALA A 214 5.22 19.66 10.14
C ALA A 214 6.50 19.60 9.27
N HIS A 215 6.61 18.64 8.35
CA HIS A 215 7.83 18.41 7.57
C HIS A 215 7.60 18.04 6.10
N ARG A 216 8.59 18.31 5.24
CA ARG A 216 8.63 17.84 3.84
C ARG A 216 9.45 16.56 3.71
N LEU A 217 8.97 15.58 2.93
CA LEU A 217 9.66 14.29 2.79
C LEU A 217 10.93 14.34 1.92
N ARG A 218 10.94 14.97 0.73
CA ARG A 218 12.09 14.83 -0.20
C ARG A 218 12.46 15.96 -1.17
N THR A 219 11.76 17.09 -1.23
CA THR A 219 12.07 18.11 -2.25
C THR A 219 12.74 19.34 -1.62
N PRO A 220 14.05 19.58 -1.86
CA PRO A 220 14.72 20.81 -1.43
C PRO A 220 14.37 22.01 -2.31
N GLU A 221 13.90 21.79 -3.54
CA GLU A 221 13.49 22.83 -4.47
C GLU A 221 11.96 22.94 -4.47
N ARG A 222 11.45 24.13 -4.13
CA ARG A 222 10.05 24.50 -4.35
C ARG A 222 9.81 24.47 -5.87
N PRO A 223 8.89 23.65 -6.41
CA PRO A 223 8.48 23.77 -7.80
C PRO A 223 8.04 25.22 -8.03
N ALA A 224 8.37 25.80 -9.19
CA ALA A 224 7.93 27.14 -9.56
C ALA A 224 6.39 27.16 -9.66
N GLY A 225 5.70 27.42 -8.54
CA GLY A 225 4.24 27.37 -8.48
C GLY A 225 3.63 27.12 -7.09
N GLY A 226 4.32 26.53 -6.11
CA GLY A 226 3.66 26.26 -4.82
C GLY A 226 4.35 25.23 -3.93
N ASP A 227 3.72 24.94 -2.79
CA ASP A 227 4.15 23.93 -1.81
C ASP A 227 3.59 22.55 -2.17
N CYS A 228 4.42 21.50 -2.16
CA CYS A 228 4.03 20.14 -2.53
C CYS A 228 4.08 19.16 -1.34
N GLY A 229 3.19 18.18 -1.33
CA GLY A 229 3.05 17.19 -0.25
C GLY A 229 1.79 17.40 0.59
N ASP A 230 1.85 16.95 1.85
CA ASP A 230 0.74 17.07 2.80
C ASP A 230 0.60 18.54 3.20
N LEU A 231 -0.55 19.15 2.89
CA LEU A 231 -0.84 20.57 3.08
C LEU A 231 -1.75 20.84 4.26
N ARG A 232 -2.62 19.88 4.57
CA ARG A 232 -3.53 19.94 5.73
C ARG A 232 -3.68 18.54 6.29
N ALA A 233 -3.81 18.46 7.60
CA ALA A 233 -4.26 17.27 8.29
C ALA A 233 -5.39 17.63 9.23
N GLU A 234 -6.36 16.73 9.37
CA GLU A 234 -7.50 16.92 10.26
C GLU A 234 -7.73 15.66 11.09
N VAL A 235 -8.27 15.84 12.30
CA VAL A 235 -8.72 14.74 13.14
C VAL A 235 -10.23 14.78 13.25
N TRP A 236 -10.86 13.66 12.92
CA TRP A 236 -12.30 13.48 12.95
C TRP A 236 -12.68 12.39 13.95
N LYS A 237 -13.69 12.65 14.78
CA LYS A 237 -14.26 11.67 15.68
C LYS A 237 -15.52 11.08 15.07
N HIS A 238 -15.55 9.76 14.96
CA HIS A 238 -16.67 9.00 14.43
C HIS A 238 -17.57 8.46 15.55
N SER A 239 -18.85 8.28 15.21
CA SER A 239 -19.76 7.50 16.04
C SER A 239 -19.45 6.01 15.90
N THR A 240 -19.18 5.36 17.01
CA THR A 240 -18.89 3.91 17.06
C THR A 240 -20.16 3.07 17.18
N THR A 241 -21.28 3.67 17.55
CA THR A 241 -22.59 2.99 17.73
C THR A 241 -23.54 3.21 16.56
N ASP A 242 -23.48 4.37 15.91
CA ASP A 242 -24.32 4.73 14.76
C ASP A 242 -23.45 5.24 13.61
N ARG A 243 -22.70 4.30 13.04
CA ARG A 243 -21.67 4.52 12.01
C ARG A 243 -22.16 5.17 10.72
N TRP A 244 -23.43 4.98 10.40
CA TRP A 244 -24.05 5.44 9.14
C TRP A 244 -25.02 6.60 9.36
N GLY A 245 -25.60 6.72 10.56
CA GLY A 245 -26.58 7.75 10.88
C GLY A 245 -25.97 9.03 11.43
N THR A 246 -24.86 8.93 12.18
CA THR A 246 -24.21 10.08 12.83
C THR A 246 -22.99 10.52 12.04
N LEU A 247 -22.96 11.80 11.65
CA LEU A 247 -21.82 12.36 10.92
C LEU A 247 -20.59 12.51 11.84
N PRO A 248 -19.38 12.34 11.31
CA PRO A 248 -18.15 12.56 12.07
C PRO A 248 -17.98 14.03 12.47
N GLU A 249 -17.43 14.26 13.66
CA GLU A 249 -17.14 15.60 14.21
C GLU A 249 -15.65 15.92 14.03
N ARG A 250 -15.31 17.06 13.41
CA ARG A 250 -13.91 17.51 13.36
C ARG A 250 -13.48 18.04 14.72
N LEU A 251 -12.42 17.46 15.28
CA LEU A 251 -11.86 17.85 16.57
C LEU A 251 -10.55 18.63 16.45
N HIS A 252 -9.83 18.48 15.33
CA HIS A 252 -8.54 19.15 15.11
C HIS A 252 -8.30 19.41 13.63
N GLY A 253 -7.54 20.46 13.34
CA GLY A 253 -7.05 20.80 12.00
C GLY A 253 -5.66 21.45 12.11
N ALA A 254 -4.75 21.05 11.23
CA ALA A 254 -3.40 21.57 11.14
C ALA A 254 -3.05 21.83 9.68
N ASP A 255 -2.61 23.04 9.39
CA ASP A 255 -2.13 23.44 8.08
C ASP A 255 -0.60 23.39 8.03
N ALA A 256 -0.08 23.02 6.85
CA ALA A 256 1.34 22.98 6.62
C ALA A 256 1.89 24.40 6.44
N ASP A 257 2.94 24.72 7.17
CA ASP A 257 3.67 25.96 6.95
C ASP A 257 4.36 25.90 5.56
N PRO A 258 4.19 26.91 4.68
CA PRO A 258 4.88 26.98 3.40
C PRO A 258 6.41 26.94 3.51
N ASP A 259 6.99 27.25 4.66
CA ASP A 259 8.42 27.22 4.94
C ASP A 259 8.83 26.05 5.85
N ARG A 260 7.95 25.05 6.04
CA ARG A 260 8.23 23.89 6.89
C ARG A 260 9.53 23.18 6.47
N PRO A 261 10.35 22.73 7.44
CA PRO A 261 11.63 22.13 7.13
C PRO A 261 11.48 20.75 6.50
N VAL A 262 12.48 20.35 5.71
CA VAL A 262 12.61 18.96 5.23
C VAL A 262 12.94 18.06 6.41
N VAL A 263 12.37 16.84 6.42
CA VAL A 263 12.73 15.81 7.41
C VAL A 263 14.25 15.60 7.39
N PRO A 264 14.95 15.73 8.54
CA PRO A 264 16.37 15.44 8.61
C PRO A 264 16.64 14.00 8.18
N ARG A 265 17.62 13.80 7.29
CA ARG A 265 18.10 12.45 6.99
C ARG A 265 18.94 11.97 8.17
N LEU A 266 18.65 10.78 8.70
CA LEU A 266 19.60 10.09 9.57
C LEU A 266 20.92 9.91 8.80
N PRO A 267 22.05 10.38 9.36
CA PRO A 267 23.36 9.92 8.92
C PRO A 267 23.43 8.39 8.97
N TYR A 268 24.19 7.81 8.04
CA TYR A 268 24.27 6.36 7.86
C TYR A 268 24.88 5.61 9.06
N ASP A 269 25.49 6.32 10.01
CA ASP A 269 26.29 5.80 11.14
C ASP A 269 25.76 6.21 12.52
N THR A 270 24.63 6.92 12.59
CA THR A 270 24.09 7.46 13.84
C THR A 270 22.85 6.72 14.31
N TRP A 271 22.92 5.39 14.39
CA TRP A 271 21.83 4.62 14.99
C TRP A 271 21.79 4.87 16.51
N PRO A 272 20.66 5.28 17.10
CA PRO A 272 20.60 5.45 18.55
C PRO A 272 20.90 4.10 19.23
N PRO A 273 21.81 4.06 20.22
CA PRO A 273 22.15 2.82 20.90
C PRO A 273 20.99 2.34 21.78
N GLY A 274 20.98 1.04 22.11
CA GLY A 274 20.10 0.52 23.15
C GLY A 274 18.64 0.36 22.74
N ARG A 275 18.36 0.00 21.48
CA ARG A 275 17.00 -0.32 21.03
C ARG A 275 16.37 -1.38 21.96
N PRO A 276 15.22 -1.08 22.58
CA PRO A 276 14.48 -2.05 23.40
C PRO A 276 14.05 -3.27 22.58
N ALA A 277 13.96 -4.42 23.25
CA ALA A 277 13.44 -5.63 22.61
C ALA A 277 11.99 -5.43 22.17
N SER A 278 11.65 -5.94 20.98
CA SER A 278 10.27 -6.02 20.51
C SER A 278 9.44 -6.87 21.48
N THR A 279 8.21 -6.47 21.76
CA THR A 279 7.27 -7.32 22.49
C THR A 279 6.38 -8.09 21.52
N GLU A 280 5.47 -8.90 22.06
CA GLU A 280 4.41 -9.52 21.27
C GLU A 280 3.64 -8.49 20.43
N PRO A 281 3.10 -8.90 19.26
CA PRO A 281 2.30 -8.01 18.41
C PRO A 281 1.09 -7.45 19.16
N THR A 282 0.73 -6.20 18.85
CA THR A 282 -0.56 -5.65 19.29
C THR A 282 -1.69 -6.54 18.75
N PRO A 283 -2.66 -6.99 19.57
CA PRO A 283 -3.86 -7.62 19.04
C PRO A 283 -4.56 -6.72 18.02
N GLU A 284 -5.22 -7.31 17.02
CA GLU A 284 -6.06 -6.51 16.14
C GLU A 284 -7.25 -5.94 16.94
N PRO A 285 -7.71 -4.72 16.62
CA PRO A 285 -8.96 -4.19 17.15
C PRO A 285 -10.14 -5.06 16.69
N ASP A 286 -11.26 -4.95 17.39
CA ASP A 286 -12.47 -5.62 16.96
C ASP A 286 -13.01 -4.91 15.71
N TRP A 287 -12.72 -5.44 14.53
CA TRP A 287 -13.24 -4.91 13.28
C TRP A 287 -14.74 -5.14 13.19
N PHE A 288 -15.48 -4.19 12.62
CA PHE A 288 -16.88 -4.44 12.35
C PHE A 288 -17.06 -5.57 11.31
N PRO A 289 -18.09 -6.43 11.44
CA PRO A 289 -18.26 -7.60 10.56
C PRO A 289 -18.43 -7.27 9.07
N ASP A 290 -18.86 -6.05 8.76
CA ASP A 290 -19.08 -5.54 7.40
C ASP A 290 -17.85 -4.80 6.83
N GLU A 291 -16.78 -4.63 7.62
CA GLU A 291 -15.54 -3.99 7.16
C GLU A 291 -14.78 -4.93 6.22
N GLN A 292 -14.62 -4.51 4.96
CA GLN A 292 -13.98 -5.33 3.92
C GLN A 292 -12.47 -5.08 3.85
N HIS A 293 -12.02 -3.91 4.27
CA HIS A 293 -10.64 -3.45 4.10
C HIS A 293 -10.12 -2.79 5.40
N PRO A 294 -10.06 -3.52 6.52
CA PRO A 294 -9.59 -2.94 7.76
C PRO A 294 -8.13 -2.48 7.65
N PRO A 295 -7.73 -1.42 8.38
CA PRO A 295 -6.33 -1.04 8.50
C PRO A 295 -5.49 -2.21 9.05
N THR A 296 -4.52 -2.70 8.29
CA THR A 296 -3.80 -3.95 8.64
C THR A 296 -2.46 -3.73 9.34
N TYR A 297 -1.92 -2.51 9.32
CA TYR A 297 -0.60 -2.20 9.88
C TYR A 297 -0.72 -1.21 11.03
N ASP A 298 0.00 -1.44 12.12
CA ASP A 298 0.12 -0.48 13.21
C ASP A 298 1.54 0.07 13.35
N LEU A 299 1.63 1.34 13.77
CA LEU A 299 2.88 1.96 14.20
C LEU A 299 2.95 1.88 15.73
N ARG A 300 3.99 1.22 16.24
CA ARG A 300 4.31 1.21 17.66
C ARG A 300 5.53 2.07 17.90
N VAL A 301 5.50 2.91 18.91
CA VAL A 301 6.62 3.77 19.29
C VAL A 301 7.09 3.45 20.70
N TRP A 302 8.39 3.60 20.93
CA TRP A 302 8.95 3.48 22.26
C TRP A 302 8.82 4.80 23.01
N SER A 303 8.01 4.81 24.07
CA SER A 303 7.95 5.92 25.03
C SER A 303 9.07 5.74 26.05
N GLU A 304 10.09 6.60 26.02
CA GLU A 304 11.14 6.61 27.04
C GLU A 304 10.59 6.98 28.42
N THR A 305 9.61 7.88 28.47
CA THR A 305 8.94 8.32 29.70
C THR A 305 8.24 7.17 30.41
N ASP A 306 7.55 6.30 29.65
CA ASP A 306 6.77 5.19 30.21
C ASP A 306 7.53 3.86 30.20
N GLY A 307 8.73 3.83 29.59
CA GLY A 307 9.53 2.61 29.43
C GLY A 307 8.80 1.48 28.72
N ARG A 308 7.93 1.79 27.74
CA ARG A 308 7.12 0.78 27.04
C ARG A 308 6.82 1.12 25.58
N TRP A 309 6.56 0.07 24.81
CA TRP A 309 6.00 0.18 23.46
C TRP A 309 4.53 0.56 23.51
N THR A 310 4.15 1.59 22.76
CA THR A 310 2.76 2.08 22.65
C THR A 310 2.35 2.15 21.19
N THR A 311 1.16 1.65 20.87
CA THR A 311 0.57 1.78 19.53
C THR A 311 0.05 3.20 19.32
N LEU A 312 0.55 3.89 18.28
CA LEU A 312 0.09 5.22 17.92
C LEU A 312 -1.18 5.19 17.06
N GLY A 313 -1.29 4.23 16.15
CA GLY A 313 -2.44 4.12 15.28
C GLY A 313 -2.31 2.99 14.28
N TRP A 314 -3.45 2.68 13.67
CA TRP A 314 -3.60 1.70 12.60
C TRP A 314 -3.72 2.42 11.27
N PHE A 315 -2.95 2.01 10.26
CA PHE A 315 -2.71 2.78 9.05
C PHE A 315 -3.40 2.19 7.82
N ASP A 316 -4.09 3.07 7.10
CA ASP A 316 -4.60 2.80 5.76
C ASP A 316 -3.50 2.94 4.71
N GLY A 317 -3.60 2.20 3.61
CA GLY A 317 -2.57 2.17 2.56
C GLY A 317 -1.35 1.30 2.89
N GLY A 318 -1.40 0.55 4.00
CA GLY A 318 -0.45 -0.52 4.33
C GLY A 318 0.91 -0.04 4.87
N ARG A 319 1.91 -0.94 4.80
CA ARG A 319 3.28 -0.75 5.34
C ARG A 319 3.91 0.61 5.00
N ASN A 320 3.68 1.09 3.78
CA ASN A 320 4.28 2.34 3.30
C ASN A 320 3.76 3.55 4.08
N SER A 321 2.45 3.62 4.34
CA SER A 321 1.86 4.70 5.12
C SER A 321 2.42 4.76 6.53
N THR A 322 2.58 3.60 7.16
CA THR A 322 3.16 3.47 8.51
C THR A 322 4.62 3.93 8.55
N GLY A 323 5.43 3.54 7.56
CA GLY A 323 6.84 3.95 7.48
C GLY A 323 7.02 5.44 7.19
N LEU A 324 6.15 6.03 6.36
CA LEU A 324 6.12 7.47 6.13
C LEU A 324 5.76 8.25 7.40
N ALA A 325 4.80 7.77 8.20
CA ALA A 325 4.47 8.38 9.48
C ALA A 325 5.63 8.32 10.47
N ALA A 326 6.34 7.19 10.56
CA ALA A 326 7.54 7.08 11.38
C ALA A 326 8.66 8.05 10.94
N THR A 327 8.79 8.26 9.63
CA THR A 327 9.76 9.22 9.06
C THR A 327 9.37 10.66 9.40
N LEU A 328 8.11 11.04 9.24
CA LEU A 328 7.61 12.38 9.56
C LEU A 328 7.67 12.66 11.07
N LEU A 329 7.45 11.63 11.90
CA LEU A 329 7.68 11.68 13.35
C LEU A 329 9.16 11.87 13.71
N ARG A 330 10.08 11.90 12.73
CA ARG A 330 11.52 12.06 12.95
C ARG A 330 12.06 11.04 13.96
N VAL A 331 11.57 9.80 13.88
CA VAL A 331 11.99 8.73 14.80
C VAL A 331 13.52 8.56 14.70
N GLY A 332 14.21 8.74 15.81
CA GLY A 332 15.68 8.70 15.88
C GLY A 332 16.43 9.94 15.33
N THR A 333 15.73 10.99 14.87
CA THR A 333 16.31 12.25 14.34
C THR A 333 15.85 13.49 15.12
N GLY A 334 15.72 13.35 16.45
CA GLY A 334 15.26 14.43 17.32
C GLY A 334 13.74 14.67 17.29
N GLY A 335 12.97 13.71 16.78
CA GLY A 335 11.53 13.63 16.99
C GLY A 335 11.16 13.15 18.40
N PRO A 336 9.85 13.05 18.72
CA PRO A 336 9.37 12.66 20.05
C PRO A 336 9.70 11.22 20.46
N TYR A 337 10.08 10.36 19.52
CA TYR A 337 10.39 8.95 19.79
C TYR A 337 11.75 8.56 19.22
N THR A 338 12.53 7.82 20.01
CA THR A 338 13.84 7.31 19.59
C THR A 338 13.70 6.09 18.69
N PHE A 339 12.70 5.24 18.94
CA PHE A 339 12.44 4.00 18.19
C PHE A 339 10.97 3.82 17.88
N ALA A 340 10.69 3.17 16.74
CA ALA A 340 9.38 2.72 16.34
C ALA A 340 9.44 1.39 15.59
N GLU A 341 8.30 0.69 15.52
CA GLU A 341 8.13 -0.59 14.85
C GLU A 341 6.86 -0.54 14.01
N THR A 342 6.95 -1.05 12.79
CA THR A 342 5.80 -1.30 11.94
C THR A 342 5.46 -2.77 12.05
N TRP A 343 4.26 -3.06 12.52
CA TRP A 343 3.71 -4.41 12.59
C TRP A 343 2.58 -4.53 11.57
N GLY A 344 2.40 -5.72 11.03
CA GLY A 344 1.38 -5.97 10.02
C GLY A 344 1.05 -7.44 9.90
N PRO A 345 0.21 -7.81 8.93
CA PRO A 345 -0.13 -9.19 8.68
C PRO A 345 1.13 -9.95 8.32
N HIS A 346 1.21 -11.21 8.76
CA HIS A 346 2.24 -12.11 8.28
C HIS A 346 2.05 -12.31 6.78
N HIS A 347 2.93 -11.74 5.95
CA HIS A 347 2.86 -12.01 4.51
C HIS A 347 3.22 -13.46 4.29
N PRO A 348 2.38 -14.24 3.57
CA PRO A 348 2.80 -15.55 3.13
C PRO A 348 4.06 -15.37 2.28
N ASP A 349 5.01 -16.29 2.46
CA ASP A 349 6.11 -16.43 1.51
C ASP A 349 5.51 -16.45 0.09
N THR A 350 6.18 -15.79 -0.86
CA THR A 350 5.72 -15.51 -2.23
C THR A 350 5.19 -16.74 -2.99
N TRP A 351 5.52 -17.93 -2.51
CA TRP A 351 5.15 -19.24 -3.04
C TRP A 351 3.90 -19.86 -2.41
N ARG A 352 3.44 -19.36 -1.26
CA ARG A 352 2.45 -20.02 -0.40
C ARG A 352 1.00 -19.66 -0.72
N HIS A 353 0.70 -18.50 -1.34
CA HIS A 353 -0.66 -17.99 -1.67
C HIS A 353 -1.75 -18.33 -0.62
N ASP A 354 -1.35 -18.47 0.63
CA ASP A 354 -2.18 -18.87 1.76
C ASP A 354 -2.41 -17.62 2.60
N TRP A 355 -3.35 -16.81 2.13
CA TRP A 355 -3.88 -15.63 2.78
C TRP A 355 -4.47 -15.84 4.19
N THR A 356 -4.61 -17.09 4.65
CA THR A 356 -5.11 -17.42 6.00
C THR A 356 -3.99 -17.70 7.01
N GLN A 357 -2.72 -17.37 6.72
CA GLN A 357 -1.66 -17.50 7.74
C GLN A 357 -1.93 -16.55 8.92
N GLU A 358 -2.51 -17.15 9.97
CA GLU A 358 -2.90 -16.54 11.22
C GLU A 358 -1.69 -15.88 11.91
N GLY A 359 -1.79 -14.57 12.14
CA GLY A 359 -0.86 -13.86 13.00
C GLY A 359 -0.25 -12.59 12.39
N ARG A 360 0.41 -11.84 13.27
CA ARG A 360 1.02 -10.54 12.97
C ARG A 360 2.53 -10.65 13.11
N ALA A 361 3.27 -9.95 12.24
CA ALA A 361 4.72 -9.99 12.22
C ALA A 361 5.32 -8.59 12.16
N LEU A 362 6.54 -8.47 12.70
CA LEU A 362 7.33 -7.26 12.62
C LEU A 362 7.73 -7.03 11.16
N ALA A 363 7.13 -6.00 10.54
CA ALA A 363 7.34 -5.65 9.14
C ALA A 363 8.45 -4.59 8.96
N GLY A 364 8.77 -3.81 9.99
CA GLY A 364 9.86 -2.82 9.93
C GLY A 364 10.27 -2.25 11.29
N CYS A 365 11.49 -1.74 11.36
CA CYS A 365 12.02 -1.02 12.51
C CYS A 365 12.45 0.38 12.07
N HIS A 366 12.23 1.37 12.94
CA HIS A 366 12.55 2.78 12.73
C HIS A 366 13.35 3.31 13.94
N PRO A 367 14.42 4.09 13.74
CA PRO A 367 15.06 4.34 12.44
C PRO A 367 15.55 3.03 11.79
N GLU A 368 15.63 3.03 10.46
CA GLU A 368 16.12 1.86 9.72
C GLU A 368 17.56 1.52 10.15
N GLU A 369 17.86 0.22 10.20
CA GLU A 369 19.23 -0.26 10.40
C GLU A 369 20.15 0.35 9.32
N PRO A 370 21.33 0.87 9.70
CA PRO A 370 22.36 1.32 8.78
C PRO A 370 22.59 0.35 7.63
N TYR A 371 22.75 0.87 6.40
CA TYR A 371 22.99 0.04 5.23
C TYR A 371 24.21 -0.89 5.42
N ALA A 372 25.28 -0.40 6.06
CA ALA A 372 26.49 -1.18 6.31
C ALA A 372 26.23 -2.38 7.22
N GLU A 373 25.53 -2.17 8.35
CA GLU A 373 25.14 -3.23 9.29
C GLU A 373 24.16 -4.21 8.65
N ARG A 374 23.13 -3.69 7.95
CA ARG A 374 22.16 -4.49 7.20
C ARG A 374 22.85 -5.37 6.16
N SER A 375 23.78 -4.80 5.41
CA SER A 375 24.59 -5.52 4.40
C SER A 375 25.45 -6.60 5.06
N ALA A 376 26.16 -6.28 6.14
CA ALA A 376 26.98 -7.25 6.88
C ALA A 376 26.13 -8.42 7.41
N ARG A 377 24.95 -8.13 7.98
CA ARG A 377 24.00 -9.14 8.45
C ARG A 377 23.44 -9.99 7.31
N HIS A 378 23.17 -9.42 6.14
CA HIS A 378 22.77 -10.18 4.95
C HIS A 378 23.88 -11.08 4.43
N VAL A 379 25.13 -10.60 4.42
CA VAL A 379 26.31 -11.39 4.04
C VAL A 379 26.50 -12.55 5.02
N GLU A 380 26.42 -12.30 6.32
CA GLU A 380 26.54 -13.34 7.33
C GLU A 380 25.40 -14.37 7.24
N ARG A 381 24.16 -13.91 7.07
CA ARG A 381 23.01 -14.80 6.86
C ARG A 381 23.18 -15.66 5.60
N ARG A 382 23.68 -15.06 4.51
CA ARG A 382 23.98 -15.80 3.28
C ARG A 382 25.07 -16.85 3.52
N ARG A 383 26.13 -16.48 4.25
CA ARG A 383 27.21 -17.40 4.63
C ARG A 383 26.68 -18.57 5.46
N GLN A 384 25.83 -18.30 6.45
CA GLN A 384 25.20 -19.33 7.29
C GLN A 384 24.31 -20.25 6.46
N LYS A 385 23.45 -19.71 5.57
CA LYS A 385 22.64 -20.52 4.65
C LYS A 385 23.50 -21.43 3.76
N GLU A 386 24.60 -20.91 3.22
CA GLU A 386 25.53 -21.72 2.42
C GLU A 386 26.23 -22.81 3.24
N GLN A 387 26.60 -22.53 4.50
CA GLN A 387 27.16 -23.53 5.40
C GLN A 387 26.17 -24.64 5.75
N VAL A 388 24.91 -24.28 6.02
CA VAL A 388 23.82 -25.23 6.28
C VAL A 388 23.58 -26.12 5.06
N LEU A 389 23.51 -25.53 3.86
CA LEU A 389 23.38 -26.31 2.62
C LEU A 389 24.56 -27.26 2.41
N ALA A 390 25.80 -26.79 2.61
CA ALA A 390 26.99 -27.62 2.48
C ALA A 390 26.99 -28.80 3.46
N ALA A 391 26.64 -28.55 4.73
CA ALA A 391 26.53 -29.58 5.75
C ALA A 391 25.43 -30.59 5.41
N ALA A 392 24.28 -30.12 4.95
CA ALA A 392 23.16 -30.97 4.57
C ALA A 392 23.49 -31.87 3.36
N LEU A 393 24.17 -31.33 2.34
CA LEU A 393 24.66 -32.11 1.19
C LEU A 393 25.69 -33.16 1.63
N ALA A 394 26.63 -32.80 2.50
CA ALA A 394 27.63 -33.72 3.04
C ALA A 394 26.97 -34.87 3.84
N ALA A 395 26.02 -34.55 4.71
CA ALA A 395 25.27 -35.55 5.47
C ALA A 395 24.51 -36.52 4.55
N ARG A 396 23.84 -35.99 3.52
CA ARG A 396 23.11 -36.79 2.53
C ARG A 396 23.99 -37.61 1.58
N SER A 397 25.26 -37.22 1.42
CA SER A 397 26.22 -37.94 0.56
C SER A 397 26.64 -39.32 1.11
N ARG A 398 26.23 -39.68 2.34
CA ARG A 398 26.59 -40.93 3.04
C ARG A 398 28.10 -41.19 3.08
N GLY A 399 28.88 -40.15 3.32
CA GLY A 399 30.35 -40.21 3.45
C GLY A 399 31.12 -39.97 2.15
N THR A 400 30.43 -39.72 1.02
CA THR A 400 31.06 -39.41 -0.26
C THR A 400 31.66 -38.00 -0.29
N LEU A 401 31.02 -37.06 0.41
CA LEU A 401 31.45 -35.66 0.52
C LEU A 401 31.55 -35.26 1.99
N THR A 402 32.65 -34.60 2.32
CA THR A 402 32.76 -33.80 3.56
C THR A 402 32.07 -32.45 3.39
N ALA A 403 31.78 -31.76 4.49
CA ALA A 403 31.20 -30.41 4.46
C ALA A 403 32.10 -29.42 3.70
N GLU A 404 33.42 -29.56 3.83
CA GLU A 404 34.40 -28.74 3.10
C GLU A 404 34.37 -29.01 1.59
N GLN A 405 34.27 -30.27 1.17
CA GLN A 405 34.15 -30.64 -0.25
C GLN A 405 32.81 -30.16 -0.83
N ALA A 406 31.71 -30.26 -0.07
CA ALA A 406 30.42 -29.72 -0.48
C ALA A 406 30.45 -28.19 -0.60
N ALA A 407 31.10 -27.48 0.34
CA ALA A 407 31.29 -26.04 0.27
C ALA A 407 32.16 -25.63 -0.94
N ALA A 408 33.25 -26.35 -1.21
CA ALA A 408 34.09 -26.13 -2.38
C ALA A 408 33.33 -26.36 -3.69
N ARG A 409 32.43 -27.36 -3.71
CA ARG A 409 31.51 -27.61 -4.83
C ARG A 409 30.54 -26.45 -5.03
N LEU A 410 29.92 -25.92 -3.97
CA LEU A 410 29.07 -24.72 -4.04
C LEU A 410 29.83 -23.48 -4.54
N ALA A 411 31.08 -23.30 -4.11
CA ALA A 411 31.94 -22.20 -4.55
C ALA A 411 32.29 -22.32 -6.04
N LYS A 412 32.79 -23.48 -6.48
CA LYS A 412 33.18 -23.75 -7.88
C LYS A 412 31.97 -23.65 -8.82
N GLY A 413 30.85 -24.25 -8.44
CA GLY A 413 29.63 -24.32 -9.24
C GLY A 413 28.90 -22.98 -9.42
N GLY A 414 29.17 -22.01 -8.54
CA GLY A 414 28.57 -20.68 -8.61
C GLY A 414 27.04 -20.71 -8.57
N GLN A 415 26.41 -19.70 -9.18
CA GLN A 415 24.95 -19.60 -9.21
C GLN A 415 24.30 -20.76 -9.98
N LYS A 416 24.93 -21.23 -11.06
CA LYS A 416 24.39 -22.33 -11.90
C LYS A 416 24.16 -23.61 -11.10
N TYR A 417 25.11 -23.98 -10.23
CA TYR A 417 24.94 -25.15 -9.37
C TYR A 417 23.91 -24.93 -8.26
N ARG A 418 23.83 -23.71 -7.70
CA ARG A 418 22.80 -23.35 -6.71
C ARG A 418 21.39 -23.43 -7.30
N ASP A 419 21.19 -22.90 -8.50
CA ASP A 419 19.90 -22.99 -9.22
C ASP A 419 19.55 -24.45 -9.51
N PHE A 420 20.55 -25.26 -9.88
CA PHE A 420 20.37 -26.69 -10.12
C PHE A 420 19.93 -27.43 -8.84
N LEU A 421 20.58 -27.19 -7.71
CA LEU A 421 20.18 -27.76 -6.42
C LEU A 421 18.80 -27.27 -5.99
N HIS A 422 18.47 -26.00 -6.27
CA HIS A 422 17.16 -25.44 -5.96
C HIS A 422 16.04 -26.15 -6.74
N ILE A 423 16.27 -26.53 -8.00
CA ILE A 423 15.31 -27.37 -8.76
C ILE A 423 15.05 -28.70 -8.04
N GLY A 424 16.09 -29.33 -7.49
CA GLY A 424 15.94 -30.57 -6.70
C GLY A 424 15.14 -30.36 -5.42
N MET A 425 15.39 -29.25 -4.71
CA MET A 425 14.59 -28.84 -3.54
C MET A 425 13.13 -28.59 -3.89
N VAL A 426 12.84 -27.93 -5.03
CA VAL A 426 11.48 -27.64 -5.50
C VAL A 426 10.69 -28.94 -5.74
N CYS A 427 11.31 -29.99 -6.28
CA CYS A 427 10.63 -31.28 -6.44
C CYS A 427 10.14 -31.86 -5.10
N ILE A 428 10.92 -31.67 -4.02
CA ILE A 428 10.53 -32.10 -2.66
C ILE A 428 9.39 -31.22 -2.14
N MET A 429 9.49 -29.90 -2.35
CA MET A 429 8.45 -28.94 -1.95
C MET A 429 7.12 -29.21 -2.66
N ASP A 430 7.14 -29.58 -3.94
CA ASP A 430 5.94 -29.91 -4.70
C ASP A 430 5.22 -31.13 -4.10
N ALA A 431 5.96 -32.19 -3.77
CA ALA A 431 5.40 -33.40 -3.15
C ALA A 431 4.81 -33.11 -1.75
N LEU A 432 5.52 -32.34 -0.92
CA LEU A 432 5.04 -31.94 0.40
C LEU A 432 3.81 -31.03 0.33
N ASN A 433 3.77 -30.11 -0.64
CA ASN A 433 2.61 -29.24 -0.83
C ASN A 433 1.39 -30.01 -1.35
N GLU A 434 1.58 -31.00 -2.21
CA GLU A 434 0.48 -31.87 -2.65
C GLU A 434 -0.13 -32.62 -1.47
N MET A 435 0.69 -33.25 -0.63
CA MET A 435 0.24 -33.89 0.62
C MET A 435 -0.50 -32.89 1.53
N ARG A 436 0.08 -31.70 1.75
CA ARG A 436 -0.49 -30.66 2.60
C ARG A 436 -1.86 -30.19 2.12
N LEU A 437 -2.05 -30.04 0.81
CA LEU A 437 -3.29 -29.56 0.19
C LEU A 437 -4.37 -30.64 0.13
N ALA A 438 -3.99 -31.91 0.02
CA ALA A 438 -4.91 -33.03 0.08
C ALA A 438 -5.44 -33.29 1.52
N ALA A 439 -4.65 -32.94 2.53
CA ALA A 439 -5.01 -33.11 3.93
C ALA A 439 -6.02 -32.08 4.45
N ALA A 440 -6.90 -32.52 5.35
CA ALA A 440 -7.89 -31.66 5.99
C ALA A 440 -7.23 -30.52 6.79
N GLU A 441 -7.90 -29.38 6.86
CA GLU A 441 -7.45 -28.23 7.65
C GLU A 441 -7.32 -28.61 9.14
N GLY A 442 -6.20 -28.22 9.77
CA GLY A 442 -5.89 -28.56 11.16
C GLY A 442 -5.46 -30.01 11.43
N SER A 443 -5.37 -30.88 10.41
CA SER A 443 -4.95 -32.29 10.60
C SER A 443 -3.46 -32.43 10.94
N GLU A 444 -3.12 -33.53 11.65
CA GLU A 444 -1.73 -33.90 11.95
C GLU A 444 -0.89 -34.06 10.68
N GLU A 445 -1.45 -34.64 9.62
CA GLU A 445 -0.78 -34.79 8.32
C GLU A 445 -0.42 -33.44 7.70
N ARG A 446 -1.35 -32.46 7.73
CA ARG A 446 -1.11 -31.10 7.23
C ARG A 446 -0.01 -30.41 8.05
N MET A 447 -0.01 -30.60 9.36
CA MET A 447 1.01 -30.06 10.26
C MET A 447 2.38 -30.73 10.07
N GLN A 448 2.41 -32.04 9.83
CA GLN A 448 3.64 -32.78 9.54
C GLN A 448 4.26 -32.31 8.22
N ALA A 449 3.46 -32.17 7.16
CA ALA A 449 3.92 -31.64 5.88
C ALA A 449 4.45 -30.20 6.01
N ARG A 450 3.78 -29.36 6.82
CA ARG A 450 4.24 -28.00 7.13
C ARG A 450 5.59 -27.99 7.85
N THR A 451 5.73 -28.81 8.88
CA THR A 451 6.98 -28.93 9.65
C THR A 451 8.14 -29.37 8.76
N ALA A 452 7.89 -30.30 7.84
CA ALA A 452 8.89 -30.76 6.87
C ALA A 452 9.26 -29.67 5.85
N LEU A 453 8.30 -28.87 5.38
CA LEU A 453 8.57 -27.73 4.50
C LEU A 453 9.46 -26.69 5.20
N ASP A 454 9.12 -26.31 6.43
CA ASP A 454 9.88 -25.34 7.20
C ASP A 454 11.31 -25.87 7.47
N ALA A 455 11.46 -27.16 7.83
CA ALA A 455 12.76 -27.79 8.02
C ALA A 455 13.59 -27.90 6.73
N LEU A 456 12.96 -28.08 5.57
CA LEU A 456 13.61 -28.09 4.26
C LEU A 456 14.10 -26.70 3.87
N GLU A 457 13.29 -25.66 4.07
CA GLU A 457 13.60 -24.27 3.69
C GLU A 457 14.68 -23.65 4.58
N GLU A 458 14.64 -23.93 5.88
CA GLU A 458 15.57 -23.34 6.85
C GLU A 458 16.87 -24.13 7.00
N LEU A 459 16.76 -25.46 7.08
CA LEU A 459 17.86 -26.34 7.46
C LEU A 459 18.30 -27.28 6.34
N HIS A 460 17.66 -27.22 5.17
CA HIS A 460 17.84 -28.22 4.11
C HIS A 460 17.63 -29.66 4.62
N ARG A 461 16.82 -29.87 5.65
CA ARG A 461 16.60 -31.20 6.23
C ARG A 461 15.61 -31.98 5.36
N VAL A 462 15.91 -33.26 5.11
CA VAL A 462 15.04 -34.17 4.38
C VAL A 462 15.01 -35.49 5.14
N ASP A 463 13.87 -35.82 5.73
CA ASP A 463 13.67 -37.07 6.44
C ASP A 463 13.32 -38.20 5.45
N ASP A 464 13.54 -39.46 5.86
CA ASP A 464 13.38 -40.61 4.96
C ASP A 464 11.97 -40.72 4.34
N TRP A 465 10.92 -40.45 5.12
CA TRP A 465 9.54 -40.46 4.62
C TRP A 465 9.30 -39.38 3.54
N VAL A 466 10.01 -38.25 3.60
CA VAL A 466 9.93 -37.19 2.59
C VAL A 466 10.62 -37.65 1.30
N ILE A 467 11.71 -38.41 1.40
CA ILE A 467 12.39 -39.01 0.25
C ILE A 467 11.45 -40.02 -0.44
N GLU A 468 10.78 -40.88 0.34
CA GLU A 468 9.80 -41.84 -0.15
C GLU A 468 8.62 -41.14 -0.84
N LEU A 469 8.03 -40.13 -0.18
CA LEU A 469 6.95 -39.32 -0.73
C LEU A 469 7.36 -38.65 -2.04
N THR A 470 8.53 -38.02 -2.08
CA THR A 470 9.03 -37.31 -3.28
C THR A 470 9.29 -38.30 -4.40
N THR A 471 9.85 -39.47 -4.11
CA THR A 471 10.10 -40.51 -5.12
C THR A 471 8.78 -41.00 -5.73
N ALA A 472 7.77 -41.27 -4.89
CA ALA A 472 6.44 -41.66 -5.34
C ALA A 472 5.80 -40.56 -6.21
N HIS A 473 5.84 -39.30 -5.76
CA HIS A 473 5.35 -38.14 -6.51
C HIS A 473 6.03 -38.02 -7.88
N MET A 474 7.36 -38.14 -7.94
CA MET A 474 8.10 -38.04 -9.20
C MET A 474 7.78 -39.16 -10.20
N THR A 475 7.32 -40.32 -9.73
CA THR A 475 6.86 -41.44 -10.58
C THR A 475 5.36 -41.39 -10.91
N SER A 476 4.59 -40.51 -10.25
CA SER A 476 3.15 -40.40 -10.44
C SER A 476 2.80 -39.86 -11.82
N ALA A 477 1.78 -40.45 -12.46
CA ALA A 477 1.20 -39.91 -13.69
C ALA A 477 0.41 -38.61 -13.46
N GLN A 478 0.04 -38.32 -12.20
CA GLN A 478 -0.77 -37.16 -11.82
C GLN A 478 0.06 -35.92 -11.45
N ARG A 479 1.39 -35.98 -11.54
CA ARG A 479 2.23 -34.82 -11.25
C ARG A 479 1.94 -33.67 -12.22
N ARG A 480 2.08 -32.44 -11.71
CA ARG A 480 1.75 -31.20 -12.46
C ARG A 480 2.54 -31.04 -13.76
N ASP A 481 3.70 -31.69 -13.87
CA ASP A 481 4.64 -31.58 -14.99
C ASP A 481 4.70 -32.83 -15.87
N THR A 482 3.72 -33.75 -15.80
CA THR A 482 3.66 -34.96 -16.65
C THR A 482 3.77 -34.64 -18.14
N ASP A 483 3.21 -33.51 -18.58
CA ASP A 483 3.26 -33.07 -19.98
C ASP A 483 4.56 -32.33 -20.37
N SER A 484 5.50 -32.17 -19.43
CA SER A 484 6.80 -31.55 -19.73
C SER A 484 7.64 -32.46 -20.62
N PRO A 485 8.50 -31.90 -21.49
CA PRO A 485 9.41 -32.70 -22.32
C PRO A 485 10.26 -33.66 -21.49
N ASP A 486 10.52 -34.87 -22.01
CA ASP A 486 11.37 -35.90 -21.37
C ASP A 486 12.74 -35.38 -20.93
N THR A 487 13.28 -34.40 -21.64
CA THR A 487 14.54 -33.73 -21.28
C THR A 487 14.40 -32.94 -19.97
N SER A 488 13.32 -32.19 -19.79
CA SER A 488 13.02 -31.45 -18.56
C SER A 488 12.76 -32.38 -17.38
N GLN A 489 12.06 -33.48 -17.60
CA GLN A 489 11.79 -34.47 -16.57
C GLN A 489 13.08 -35.15 -16.09
N ARG A 490 13.93 -35.59 -17.03
CA ARG A 490 15.26 -36.14 -16.70
C ARG A 490 16.14 -35.12 -16.00
N TRP A 491 16.04 -33.84 -16.39
CA TRP A 491 16.78 -32.75 -15.74
C TRP A 491 16.38 -32.58 -14.27
N ARG A 492 15.07 -32.55 -13.98
CA ARG A 492 14.54 -32.49 -12.61
C ARG A 492 14.93 -33.70 -11.78
N MET A 493 14.83 -34.90 -12.35
CA MET A 493 15.28 -36.14 -11.67
C MET A 493 16.77 -36.10 -11.34
N ARG A 494 17.61 -35.58 -12.25
CA ARG A 494 19.04 -35.42 -12.01
C ARG A 494 19.33 -34.37 -10.94
N ALA A 495 18.60 -33.25 -10.93
CA ALA A 495 18.69 -32.22 -9.89
C ALA A 495 18.28 -32.75 -8.52
N LEU A 496 17.18 -33.50 -8.45
CA LEU A 496 16.70 -34.15 -7.23
C LEU A 496 17.72 -35.18 -6.73
N GLN A 497 18.26 -36.02 -7.61
CA GLN A 497 19.29 -37.00 -7.25
C GLN A 497 20.54 -36.32 -6.68
N GLU A 498 21.00 -35.25 -7.32
CA GLU A 498 22.14 -34.47 -6.86
C GLU A 498 21.86 -33.81 -5.50
N TYR A 499 20.64 -33.33 -5.26
CA TYR A 499 20.25 -32.72 -3.99
C TYR A 499 20.14 -33.76 -2.86
N LEU A 500 19.55 -34.93 -3.13
CA LEU A 500 19.28 -35.98 -2.14
C LEU A 500 20.47 -36.92 -1.89
N THR A 501 21.30 -37.15 -2.90
CA THR A 501 22.38 -38.15 -2.88
C THR A 501 23.55 -37.66 -3.73
N PRO A 502 24.23 -36.56 -3.36
CA PRO A 502 25.33 -36.03 -4.15
C PRO A 502 26.49 -37.03 -4.20
N GLY A 503 26.86 -37.42 -5.42
CA GLY A 503 27.94 -38.38 -5.70
C GLY A 503 29.29 -37.71 -5.98
N PRO A 504 30.37 -38.50 -6.18
CA PRO A 504 31.70 -37.96 -6.46
C PRO A 504 31.83 -37.45 -7.92
N SER A 505 31.05 -38.01 -8.85
CA SER A 505 30.97 -37.51 -10.22
C SER A 505 30.15 -36.21 -10.26
N VAL A 506 30.69 -35.22 -10.96
CA VAL A 506 30.04 -33.94 -11.27
C VAL A 506 29.57 -33.87 -12.73
N ASP A 507 29.57 -35.01 -13.42
CA ASP A 507 29.21 -35.07 -14.83
C ASP A 507 27.74 -34.68 -15.03
N GLY A 508 27.53 -33.78 -15.98
CA GLY A 508 26.21 -33.20 -16.26
C GLY A 508 25.70 -32.23 -15.19
N VAL A 509 26.50 -31.89 -14.17
CA VAL A 509 26.12 -30.92 -13.13
C VAL A 509 26.57 -29.51 -13.55
N PRO A 510 25.62 -28.55 -13.71
CA PRO A 510 25.94 -27.19 -14.15
C PRO A 510 26.99 -26.50 -13.28
N GLY A 511 27.96 -25.84 -13.93
CA GLY A 511 28.98 -25.05 -13.26
C GLY A 511 30.13 -25.86 -12.64
N LEU A 512 30.05 -27.19 -12.64
CA LEU A 512 31.07 -28.07 -12.06
C LEU A 512 31.81 -28.93 -13.09
N SER A 513 31.25 -29.04 -14.28
CA SER A 513 31.88 -29.58 -15.48
C SER A 513 33.12 -28.74 -15.83
N ALA A 514 34.20 -29.40 -16.28
CA ALA A 514 35.46 -28.77 -16.64
C ALA A 514 35.33 -27.69 -17.72
#